data_AF-R4K8V4-F1
#
_entry.id   AF-R4K8V4-F1
#
_cell.length_a   1.000
_cell.length_b   1.000
_cell.length_c   1.000
_cell.angle_alpha   90.00
_cell.angle_beta   90.00
_cell.angle_gamma   90.00
#
_symmetry.space_group_name_H-M   'P 1'
#
loop_
_entity.id
_entity.type
_entity.pdbx_description
1 polymer ?
#
loop_
_entity_poly.entity_id
_entity_poly.type
_entity_poly.pdbx_seq_one_letter_code
_entity_poly.pdbx_strand_id
1 'polypeptide(L)'
;MTQEEILQQKENELKDRELKLEKIQYFKDIEVLQSILDKNELTNADVTMLIEKIVVTETEEVSKYNMPKLDIEINWNAPFII
;
A
#
# COMPACT_ATOMS: atom_id res chain seq x y z
N MET A 1 -18.65 36.11 7.46
CA MET A 1 -18.74 34.64 7.53
C MET A 1 -18.83 34.24 8.99
N THR A 2 -19.67 33.27 9.32
CA THR A 2 -19.81 32.71 10.66
C THR A 2 -18.69 31.71 10.95
N GLN A 3 -18.51 31.34 12.22
CA GLN A 3 -17.54 30.29 12.60
C GLN A 3 -17.89 28.92 12.00
N GLU A 4 -19.18 28.62 11.85
CA GLU A 4 -19.66 27.41 11.18
C GLU A 4 -19.30 27.39 9.69
N GLU A 5 -19.46 28.52 8.99
CA GLU A 5 -19.08 28.63 7.58
C GLU A 5 -17.56 28.41 7.38
N ILE A 6 -16.73 28.91 8.29
CA ILE A 6 -15.27 28.70 8.26
C ILE A 6 -14.92 27.23 8.51
N LEU A 7 -15.58 26.58 9.48
CA LEU A 7 -15.35 25.17 9.78
C LEU A 7 -15.72 24.29 8.59
N GLN A 8 -16.90 24.50 7.99
CA GLN A 8 -17.36 23.75 6.83
C GLN A 8 -16.40 23.91 5.63
N GLN A 9 -15.88 25.12 5.42
CA GLN A 9 -14.92 25.37 4.36
C GLN A 9 -13.61 24.60 4.58
N LYS A 10 -13.12 24.53 5.82
CA LYS A 10 -11.91 23.77 6.17
C LYS A 10 -12.09 22.26 6.01
N GLU A 11 -13.25 21.73 6.37
CA GLU A 11 -13.59 20.32 6.15
C GLU A 11 -13.62 19.96 4.67
N ASN A 12 -14.20 20.82 3.83
CA ASN A 12 -14.22 20.62 2.38
C ASN A 12 -12.81 20.70 1.78
N GLU A 13 -11.98 21.65 2.22
CA GLU A 13 -10.58 21.75 1.79
C GLU A 13 -9.76 20.49 2.15
N LEU A 14 -9.98 19.93 3.34
CA LEU A 14 -9.34 18.69 3.77
C LEU A 14 -9.78 17.51 2.90
N LYS A 15 -11.09 17.36 2.70
CA LYS A 15 -11.66 16.28 1.87
C LYS A 15 -11.16 16.34 0.42
N ASP A 16 -11.10 17.54 -0.16
CA ASP A 16 -10.56 17.74 -1.50
C ASP A 16 -9.07 17.40 -1.59
N ARG A 17 -8.31 17.68 -0.53
CA ARG A 17 -6.89 17.33 -0.45
C ARG A 17 -6.70 15.82 -0.34
N GLU A 18 -7.46 15.15 0.51
CA GLU A 18 -7.43 13.69 0.66
C GLU A 18 -7.77 13.00 -0.67
N LEU A 19 -8.84 13.43 -1.34
CA LEU A 19 -9.23 12.90 -2.64
C LEU A 19 -8.14 13.09 -3.70
N LYS A 20 -7.42 14.22 -3.68
CA LYS A 20 -6.29 14.45 -4.60
C LYS A 20 -5.13 13.49 -4.31
N LEU A 21 -4.81 13.27 -3.04
CA LEU A 21 -3.74 12.34 -2.65
C LEU A 21 -4.07 10.91 -3.04
N GLU A 22 -5.31 10.48 -2.80
CA GLU A 22 -5.81 9.17 -3.20
C GLU A 22 -5.72 8.96 -4.72
N LYS A 23 -6.16 9.95 -5.51
CA LYS A 23 -6.02 9.90 -6.98
C LYS A 23 -4.57 9.79 -7.44
N ILE A 24 -3.65 10.54 -6.82
CA ILE A 24 -2.22 10.46 -7.14
C ILE A 24 -1.69 9.06 -6.85
N GLN A 25 -2.13 8.42 -5.77
CA GLN A 25 -1.73 7.06 -5.45
C GLN A 25 -2.21 6.07 -6.52
N TYR A 26 -3.48 6.13 -6.91
CA TYR A 26 -4.01 5.27 -7.97
C TYR A 26 -3.26 5.40 -9.31
N PHE A 27 -2.88 6.62 -9.71
CA PHE A 27 -2.09 6.80 -10.92
C PHE A 27 -0.73 6.13 -10.84
N LYS A 28 -0.05 6.22 -9.69
CA LYS A 28 1.24 5.55 -9.49
C LYS A 28 1.10 4.03 -9.54
N ASP A 29 0.06 3.49 -8.91
CA ASP A 29 -0.17 2.05 -8.90
C ASP A 29 -0.42 1.53 -10.32
N ILE A 30 -1.21 2.28 -11.12
CA ILE A 30 -1.44 1.96 -12.54
C ILE A 30 -0.14 2.02 -13.36
N GLU A 31 0.69 3.04 -13.16
CA GLU A 31 1.98 3.17 -13.85
C GLU A 31 2.90 1.97 -13.56
N VAL A 32 2.97 1.52 -12.31
CA VAL A 32 3.74 0.34 -11.93
C VAL A 32 3.18 -0.89 -12.66
N LEU A 33 1.87 -1.13 -12.60
CA LEU A 33 1.25 -2.28 -13.25
C LEU A 33 1.44 -2.28 -14.78
N GLN A 34 1.30 -1.12 -15.42
CA GLN A 34 1.56 -0.97 -16.86
C GLN A 34 3.01 -1.32 -17.21
N SER A 35 3.97 -0.83 -16.42
CA SER A 35 5.39 -1.13 -16.64
C SER A 35 5.74 -2.62 -16.52
N ILE A 36 4.97 -3.37 -15.73
CA ILE A 36 5.10 -4.83 -15.59
C ILE A 36 4.49 -5.53 -16.79
N LEU A 37 3.28 -5.11 -17.20
CA LEU A 37 2.58 -5.69 -18.36
C LEU A 37 3.36 -5.48 -19.66
N ASP A 38 3.97 -4.32 -19.86
CA ASP A 38 4.76 -4.01 -21.06
C ASP A 38 5.98 -4.92 -21.22
N LYS A 39 6.56 -5.42 -20.12
CA LYS A 39 7.69 -6.35 -20.13
C LYS A 39 7.28 -7.79 -20.48
N ASN A 40 5.99 -8.11 -20.36
CA ASN A 40 5.40 -9.43 -20.62
C ASN A 40 6.06 -10.59 -19.83
N GLU A 41 6.80 -10.25 -18.78
CA GLU A 41 7.49 -11.16 -17.86
C GLU A 41 7.52 -10.51 -16.47
N LEU A 42 7.15 -11.27 -15.43
CA LEU A 42 7.17 -10.78 -14.05
C LEU A 42 8.55 -11.06 -13.43
N THR A 43 9.33 -10.01 -13.19
CA THR A 43 10.65 -10.15 -12.56
C THR A 43 10.58 -9.97 -11.04
N ASN A 44 11.63 -10.39 -10.32
CA ASN A 44 11.75 -10.12 -8.88
C ASN A 44 11.73 -8.62 -8.54
N ALA A 45 12.24 -7.77 -9.45
CA ALA A 45 12.19 -6.33 -9.29
C ALA A 45 10.74 -5.82 -9.38
N ASP A 46 9.96 -6.35 -10.32
CA ASP A 46 8.54 -6.02 -10.48
C ASP A 46 7.72 -6.42 -9.24
N VAL A 47 7.97 -7.62 -8.69
CA VAL A 47 7.33 -8.06 -7.43
C VAL A 47 7.72 -7.15 -6.26
N THR A 48 8.98 -6.74 -6.19
CA THR A 48 9.46 -5.82 -5.13
C THR A 48 8.76 -4.45 -5.23
N MET A 49 8.49 -3.97 -6.43
CA MET A 49 7.78 -2.71 -6.66
C MET A 49 6.30 -2.76 -6.24
N LEU A 50 5.71 -3.94 -6.07
CA LEU A 50 4.32 -4.11 -5.62
C LEU A 50 4.20 -4.30 -4.10
N ILE A 51 5.30 -4.53 -3.41
CA ILE A 51 5.32 -4.74 -1.96
C ILE A 51 5.46 -3.38 -1.27
N GLU A 52 4.48 -3.01 -0.45
CA GLU A 52 4.57 -1.84 0.42
C GLU A 52 5.46 -2.13 1.64
N LYS A 53 5.20 -3.28 2.29
CA LYS A 53 5.84 -3.63 3.55
C LYS A 53 5.85 -5.14 3.76
N ILE A 54 6.96 -5.65 4.29
CA ILE A 54 7.06 -7.02 4.81
C ILE A 54 7.15 -6.93 6.33
N VAL A 55 6.25 -7.61 7.04
CA VAL A 55 6.28 -7.74 8.50
C VAL A 55 6.70 -9.17 8.82
N VAL A 56 7.73 -9.29 9.65
CA VAL A 56 8.23 -10.58 10.15
C VAL A 56 8.05 -10.61 11.65
N THR A 57 7.33 -11.62 12.14
CA THR A 57 7.02 -11.77 13.57
C THR A 57 7.51 -13.13 14.05
N GLU A 58 8.20 -13.15 15.19
CA GLU A 58 8.52 -14.41 15.86
C GLU A 58 7.26 -14.98 16.52
N THR A 59 7.04 -16.26 16.33
CA THR A 59 5.95 -17.00 16.97
C THR A 59 6.45 -17.74 18.20
N GLU A 60 5.53 -18.12 19.09
CA GLU A 60 5.85 -18.96 20.26
C GLU A 60 6.19 -20.41 19.88
N GLU A 61 5.95 -20.82 18.62
CA GLU A 61 6.27 -22.16 18.16
C GLU A 61 7.76 -22.32 17.86
N VAL A 62 8.35 -23.41 18.35
CA VAL A 62 9.75 -23.74 18.10
C VAL A 62 9.87 -24.64 16.86
N SER A 63 10.77 -24.26 15.95
CA SER A 63 11.10 -25.04 14.75
C SER A 63 11.96 -26.26 15.08
N LYS A 64 12.15 -27.14 14.09
CA LYS A 64 13.05 -28.32 14.20
C LYS A 64 14.53 -27.97 14.47
N TYR A 65 14.90 -26.70 14.35
CA TYR A 65 16.25 -26.19 14.60
C TYR A 65 16.38 -25.50 15.97
N ASN A 66 15.39 -25.66 16.85
CA ASN A 66 15.35 -25.03 18.18
C ASN A 66 15.40 -23.49 18.12
N MET A 67 14.81 -22.91 17.08
CA MET A 67 14.62 -21.47 16.90
C MET A 67 13.12 -21.15 16.78
N PRO A 68 12.65 -19.98 17.22
CA PRO A 68 11.27 -19.55 16.98
C PRO A 68 10.91 -19.63 15.49
N LYS A 69 9.70 -20.12 15.17
CA LYS A 69 9.19 -20.00 13.80
C LYS A 69 8.84 -18.54 13.52
N LEU A 70 8.96 -18.16 12.25
CA LEU A 70 8.64 -16.81 11.79
C LEU A 70 7.34 -16.83 11.01
N ASP A 71 6.45 -15.91 11.36
CA ASP A 71 5.30 -15.55 10.54
C ASP A 71 5.67 -14.36 9.66
N ILE A 72 5.28 -14.42 8.39
CA ILE A 72 5.57 -13.39 7.38
C ILE A 72 4.25 -12.88 6.83
N GLU A 73 4.03 -11.58 6.95
CA GLU A 73 2.91 -10.87 6.35
C GLU A 73 3.45 -9.92 5.27
N ILE A 74 2.88 -10.00 4.06
CA ILE A 74 3.23 -9.14 2.94
C ILE A 74 2.06 -8.18 2.70
N ASN A 75 2.32 -6.90 2.92
CA ASN A 75 1.41 -5.82 2.59
C ASN A 75 1.76 -5.29 1.21
N TRP A 76 0.74 -5.22 0.36
CA TRP A 76 0.87 -4.80 -1.03
C TRP A 76 0.50 -3.33 -1.17
N ASN A 77 1.21 -2.60 -2.04
CA ASN A 77 0.95 -1.17 -2.27
C ASN A 77 -0.26 -0.91 -3.16
N ALA A 78 -0.83 -1.94 -3.77
CA ALA A 78 -2.03 -1.88 -4.58
C ALA A 78 -3.05 -2.94 -4.11
N PRO A 79 -4.36 -2.62 -4.09
CA PRO A 79 -5.39 -3.60 -3.79
C PRO A 79 -5.47 -4.63 -4.94
N PHE A 80 -5.16 -5.89 -4.63
CA PHE A 80 -5.46 -7.01 -5.52
C PHE A 80 -6.93 -7.39 -5.37
N ILE A 81 -7.74 -7.05 -6.37
CA ILE A 81 -9.08 -7.63 -6.50
C ILE A 81 -8.87 -9.04 -7.06
N ILE A 82 -9.12 -10.05 -6.22
CA ILE A 82 -9.12 -11.49 -6.59
C ILE A 82 -10.47 -11.84 -7.20
#